data_AF-A0A3M1X8B8-F1
#
_entry.id   AF-A0A3M1X8B8-F1
#
_cell.length_a   1.000
_cell.length_b   1.000
_cell.length_c   1.000
_cell.angle_alpha   90.00
_cell.angle_beta   90.00
_cell.angle_gamma   90.00
#
_symmetry.space_group_name_H-M   'P 1'
#
loop_
_entity.id
_entity.type
_entity.pdbx_description
1 polymer ?
#
loop_
_entity_poly.entity_id
_entity_poly.type
_entity_poly.pdbx_seq_one_letter_code
_entity_poly.pdbx_strand_id
1 'polypeptide(L)'
;VPAVMPHAELAAPDSLMAKYRAQFAPETPYQGYDEGEKYRLGPYESQAEPHAAFAAMVDLLDQQVGQILAQVESLGLSDNTLIIFSSDNGPHLEGGADPDFFDSNGPLRGYKRDLYEGGIRVPTIAYWPGRIAAGRQSDHISAFWDYFPTFAALAGAPVPAGLDGISLLPTLLGEGEQGQHTHLYWEFHELGGRVAVRKGPWKAVKYDYLVAPDAPAELYFLPDDIGETNNVADQHPEVLAELEGLLRESRTESAVFRFE
;
A
#
# COMPACT_ATOMS: atom_id res chain seq x y z
N VAL A 1 5.43 -9.06 15.57
CA VAL A 1 4.07 -9.61 15.75
C VAL A 1 3.23 -9.06 14.62
N PRO A 2 2.69 -9.88 13.71
CA PRO A 2 1.79 -9.37 12.69
C PRO A 2 0.51 -8.87 13.38
N ALA A 3 0.16 -7.60 13.17
CA ALA A 3 -1.14 -7.06 13.54
C ALA A 3 -2.04 -7.15 12.31
N VAL A 4 -3.22 -7.72 12.46
CA VAL A 4 -4.24 -7.81 11.41
C VAL A 4 -5.16 -6.58 11.45
N MET A 5 -4.67 -5.44 11.93
CA MET A 5 -5.48 -4.23 12.13
C MET A 5 -4.77 -3.02 11.52
N PRO A 6 -5.53 -2.09 10.88
CA PRO A 6 -6.91 -2.27 10.49
C PRO A 6 -7.01 -3.27 9.32
N HIS A 7 -7.83 -4.32 9.47
CA HIS A 7 -8.26 -5.19 8.38
C HIS A 7 -9.74 -4.88 8.08
N ALA A 8 -10.25 -5.42 6.97
CA ALA A 8 -11.55 -5.00 6.44
C ALA A 8 -12.78 -5.23 7.32
N GLU A 9 -12.66 -6.10 8.33
CA GLU A 9 -13.69 -6.27 9.36
C GLU A 9 -13.56 -5.15 10.39
N LEU A 10 -14.58 -4.29 10.48
CA LEU A 10 -14.58 -3.18 11.44
C LEU A 10 -14.98 -3.65 12.83
N ALA A 11 -14.00 -4.09 13.61
CA ALA A 11 -14.19 -4.55 14.98
C ALA A 11 -13.08 -4.05 15.91
N ALA A 12 -13.48 -3.42 17.00
CA ALA A 12 -12.57 -2.96 18.06
C ALA A 12 -13.17 -3.23 19.45
N PRO A 13 -12.34 -3.31 20.51
CA PRO A 13 -12.85 -3.38 21.88
C PRO A 13 -13.75 -2.19 22.20
N ASP A 14 -14.88 -2.46 22.87
CA ASP A 14 -15.86 -1.45 23.28
C ASP A 14 -15.25 -0.28 24.07
N SER A 15 -14.24 -0.58 24.89
CA SER A 15 -13.54 0.43 25.69
C SER A 15 -12.79 1.46 24.83
N LEU A 16 -12.32 1.07 23.64
CA LEU A 16 -11.71 1.97 22.68
C LEU A 16 -12.75 2.68 21.83
N MET A 17 -13.77 1.95 21.34
CA MET A 17 -14.88 2.55 20.59
C MET A 17 -15.54 3.69 21.37
N ALA A 18 -15.74 3.52 22.69
CA ALA A 18 -16.33 4.53 23.56
C ALA A 18 -15.63 5.90 23.51
N LYS A 19 -14.33 5.96 23.17
CA LYS A 19 -13.59 7.23 23.01
C LYS A 19 -14.08 8.04 21.80
N TYR A 20 -14.60 7.37 20.78
CA TYR A 20 -14.84 7.92 19.44
C TYR A 20 -16.33 8.08 19.09
N ARG A 21 -17.23 7.29 19.70
CA ARG A 21 -18.68 7.30 19.42
C ARG A 21 -19.30 8.69 19.37
N ALA A 22 -19.01 9.52 20.37
CA ALA A 22 -19.58 10.87 20.45
C ALA A 22 -19.02 11.84 19.40
N GLN A 23 -17.83 11.55 18.87
CA GLN A 23 -17.14 12.41 17.90
C GLN A 23 -17.66 12.19 16.47
N PHE A 24 -18.06 10.97 16.14
CA PHE A 24 -18.44 10.58 14.76
C PHE A 24 -19.94 10.35 14.57
N ALA A 25 -20.77 10.73 15.55
CA ALA A 25 -22.21 10.73 15.39
C ALA A 25 -22.69 11.85 14.43
N PRO A 26 -23.71 11.61 13.59
CA PRO A 26 -24.42 10.35 13.42
C PRO A 26 -23.62 9.35 12.57
N GLU A 27 -23.62 8.10 13.01
CA GLU A 27 -23.04 6.98 12.26
C GLU A 27 -23.96 6.52 11.14
N THR A 28 -23.38 5.90 10.10
CA THR A 28 -24.11 5.17 9.07
C THR A 28 -23.86 3.67 9.25
N PRO A 29 -24.78 2.92 9.89
CA PRO A 29 -24.56 1.51 10.18
C PRO A 29 -24.32 0.67 8.93
N TYR A 30 -23.30 -0.20 9.00
CA TYR A 30 -23.10 -1.26 8.01
C TYR A 30 -23.89 -2.49 8.43
N GLN A 31 -24.74 -2.98 7.53
CA GLN A 31 -25.46 -4.24 7.70
C GLN A 31 -24.72 -5.32 6.92
N GLY A 32 -24.09 -6.23 7.66
CA GLY A 32 -23.28 -7.32 7.14
C GLY A 32 -24.00 -8.66 7.22
N TYR A 33 -23.22 -9.71 7.46
CA TYR A 33 -23.71 -11.07 7.67
C TYR A 33 -23.40 -11.49 9.09
N ASP A 34 -24.41 -11.54 9.95
CA ASP A 34 -24.26 -11.92 11.37
C ASP A 34 -24.62 -13.40 11.62
N GLU A 35 -25.25 -14.05 10.65
CA GLU A 35 -25.69 -15.44 10.70
C GLU A 35 -25.88 -16.05 9.30
N GLY A 36 -26.22 -17.35 9.24
CA GLY A 36 -26.52 -18.07 8.01
C GLY A 36 -25.30 -18.66 7.30
N GLU A 37 -25.50 -19.21 6.10
CA GLU A 37 -24.50 -19.98 5.36
C GLU A 37 -23.26 -19.17 4.96
N LYS A 38 -23.35 -17.84 4.92
CA LYS A 38 -22.25 -16.95 4.56
C LYS A 38 -21.48 -16.39 5.77
N TYR A 39 -21.97 -16.62 6.99
CA TYR A 39 -21.33 -16.14 8.20
C TYR A 39 -19.90 -16.67 8.31
N ARG A 40 -18.92 -15.76 8.39
CA ARG A 40 -17.48 -16.08 8.45
C ARG A 40 -16.93 -16.86 7.25
N LEU A 41 -17.59 -16.80 6.09
CA LEU A 41 -17.13 -17.40 4.83
C LEU A 41 -16.78 -16.32 3.79
N GLY A 42 -16.15 -15.22 4.22
CA GLY A 42 -15.67 -14.14 3.36
C GLY A 42 -16.31 -12.78 3.63
N PRO A 43 -17.66 -12.67 3.70
CA PRO A 43 -18.32 -11.42 4.05
C PRO A 43 -18.09 -10.99 5.50
N TYR A 44 -18.26 -9.68 5.73
CA TYR A 44 -18.04 -9.02 7.01
C TYR A 44 -19.30 -8.95 7.88
N GLU A 45 -19.15 -8.91 9.20
CA GLU A 45 -20.25 -8.81 10.17
C GLU A 45 -20.82 -7.37 10.19
N SER A 46 -22.01 -7.19 10.76
CA SER A 46 -22.61 -5.87 10.89
C SER A 46 -21.82 -4.99 11.87
N GLN A 47 -21.71 -3.71 11.56
CA GLN A 47 -21.10 -2.71 12.45
C GLN A 47 -22.01 -1.49 12.56
N ALA A 48 -22.52 -1.23 13.77
CA ALA A 48 -23.45 -0.14 14.04
C ALA A 48 -22.77 1.24 14.04
N GLU A 49 -21.48 1.30 14.36
CA GLU A 49 -20.71 2.53 14.52
C GLU A 49 -19.39 2.46 13.71
N PRO A 50 -19.43 2.40 12.36
CA PRO A 50 -18.25 2.14 11.54
C PRO A 50 -17.12 3.17 11.71
N HIS A 51 -17.42 4.47 11.81
CA HIS A 51 -16.37 5.49 11.97
C HIS A 51 -15.69 5.36 13.33
N ALA A 52 -16.46 5.18 14.41
CA ALA A 52 -15.90 4.93 15.74
C ALA A 52 -15.10 3.62 15.81
N ALA A 53 -15.54 2.56 15.14
CA ALA A 53 -14.83 1.29 15.06
C ALA A 53 -13.49 1.46 14.34
N PHE A 54 -13.46 2.10 13.17
CA PHE A 54 -12.23 2.33 12.42
C PHE A 54 -11.21 3.17 13.22
N ALA A 55 -11.63 4.29 13.79
CA ALA A 55 -10.75 5.12 14.62
C ALA A 55 -10.20 4.35 15.84
N ALA A 56 -11.02 3.50 16.47
CA ALA A 56 -10.60 2.65 17.56
C ALA A 56 -9.59 1.57 17.13
N MET A 57 -9.70 1.04 15.91
CA MET A 57 -8.72 0.09 15.36
C MET A 57 -7.36 0.76 15.11
N VAL A 58 -7.37 2.00 14.59
CA VAL A 58 -6.14 2.79 14.39
C VAL A 58 -5.48 3.14 15.73
N ASP A 59 -6.25 3.56 16.74
CA ASP A 59 -5.76 3.80 18.12
C ASP A 59 -5.14 2.53 18.73
N LEU A 60 -5.80 1.38 18.56
CA LEU A 60 -5.27 0.10 19.03
C LEU A 60 -3.96 -0.27 18.32
N LEU A 61 -3.88 -0.06 17.01
CA LEU A 61 -2.64 -0.29 16.25
C LEU A 61 -1.50 0.59 16.76
N ASP A 62 -1.74 1.88 16.97
CA ASP A 62 -0.73 2.81 17.50
C ASP A 62 -0.25 2.40 18.90
N GLN A 63 -1.18 2.03 19.80
CA GLN A 63 -0.84 1.49 21.12
C GLN A 63 0.02 0.22 21.02
N GLN A 64 -0.28 -0.69 20.08
CA GLN A 64 0.50 -1.91 19.86
C GLN A 64 1.91 -1.61 19.32
N VAL A 65 2.05 -0.63 18.41
CA VAL A 65 3.35 -0.15 17.94
C VAL A 65 4.15 0.42 19.12
N GLY A 66 3.53 1.25 19.97
CA GLY A 66 4.14 1.79 21.17
C GLY A 66 4.62 0.70 22.15
N GLN A 67 3.85 -0.37 22.33
CA GLN A 67 4.25 -1.52 23.14
C GLN A 67 5.49 -2.24 22.56
N ILE A 68 5.56 -2.43 21.24
CA ILE A 68 6.72 -3.03 20.57
C ILE A 68 7.96 -2.15 20.78
N LEU A 69 7.83 -0.83 20.57
CA LEU A 69 8.93 0.12 20.75
C LEU A 69 9.45 0.12 22.19
N ALA A 70 8.55 0.24 23.18
CA ALA A 70 8.90 0.20 24.59
C ALA A 70 9.56 -1.13 24.99
N GLN A 71 9.11 -2.25 24.42
CA GLN A 71 9.71 -3.55 24.67
C GLN A 71 11.14 -3.64 24.09
N VAL A 72 11.36 -3.16 22.86
CA VAL A 72 12.69 -3.11 22.23
C VAL A 72 13.65 -2.23 23.04
N GLU A 73 13.18 -1.09 23.54
CA GLU A 73 13.94 -0.19 24.42
C GLU A 73 14.29 -0.86 25.75
N SER A 74 13.30 -1.43 26.45
CA SER A 74 13.52 -2.06 27.76
C SER A 74 14.50 -3.24 27.73
N LEU A 75 14.62 -3.91 26.58
CA LEU A 75 15.59 -4.98 26.35
C LEU A 75 16.99 -4.48 25.95
N GLY A 76 17.17 -3.18 25.75
CA GLY A 76 18.44 -2.60 25.31
C GLY A 76 18.78 -2.93 23.85
N LEU A 77 17.78 -3.20 23.01
CA LEU A 77 17.97 -3.64 21.61
C LEU A 77 17.85 -2.51 20.58
N SER A 78 17.51 -1.30 21.03
CA SER A 78 17.14 -0.18 20.13
C SER A 78 18.21 0.17 19.10
N ASP A 79 19.48 0.25 19.50
CA ASP A 79 20.57 0.65 18.60
C ASP A 79 20.90 -0.41 17.53
N ASN A 80 20.38 -1.63 17.68
CA ASN A 80 20.59 -2.75 16.75
C ASN A 80 19.27 -3.33 16.21
N THR A 81 18.20 -2.52 16.20
CA THR A 81 16.90 -2.92 15.66
C THR A 81 16.42 -1.89 14.66
N LEU A 82 16.30 -2.30 13.39
CA LEU A 82 15.54 -1.56 12.38
C LEU A 82 14.06 -1.90 12.52
N ILE A 83 13.22 -0.88 12.68
CA ILE A 83 11.76 -1.00 12.71
C ILE A 83 11.22 -0.29 11.47
N ILE A 84 10.42 -1.01 10.68
CA ILE A 84 9.71 -0.45 9.53
C ILE A 84 8.21 -0.60 9.77
N PHE A 85 7.48 0.50 9.66
CA PHE A 85 6.02 0.53 9.66
C PHE A 85 5.54 0.85 8.25
N SER A 86 4.61 0.06 7.72
CA SER A 86 4.01 0.26 6.39
C SER A 86 2.62 -0.38 6.32
N SER A 87 1.95 -0.25 5.19
CA SER A 87 0.65 -0.88 4.90
C SER A 87 0.74 -1.74 3.63
N ASP A 88 -0.02 -2.82 3.53
CA ASP A 88 0.05 -3.77 2.42
C ASP A 88 -0.67 -3.28 1.14
N ASN A 89 -1.59 -2.34 1.26
CA ASN A 89 -2.31 -1.68 0.16
C ASN A 89 -2.92 -0.34 0.62
N GLY A 90 -3.50 0.39 -0.31
CA GLY A 90 -4.35 1.54 -0.01
C GLY A 90 -5.59 1.18 0.83
N PRO A 91 -6.31 2.20 1.35
CA PRO A 91 -7.49 2.00 2.18
C PRO A 91 -8.61 1.30 1.41
N HIS A 92 -9.50 0.64 2.14
CA HIS A 92 -10.49 -0.28 1.60
C HIS A 92 -11.92 0.27 1.81
N LEU A 93 -12.89 -0.22 1.05
CA LEU A 93 -14.31 0.18 1.12
C LEU A 93 -15.20 -0.90 1.76
N GLU A 94 -14.60 -2.06 2.02
CA GLU A 94 -15.27 -3.23 2.57
C GLU A 94 -15.70 -3.06 4.02
N GLY A 95 -16.70 -3.84 4.46
CA GLY A 95 -17.06 -3.96 5.88
C GLY A 95 -17.61 -2.70 6.52
N GLY A 96 -18.11 -1.75 5.73
CA GLY A 96 -18.59 -0.46 6.22
C GLY A 96 -17.52 0.61 6.35
N ALA A 97 -16.30 0.35 5.87
CA ALA A 97 -15.26 1.37 5.85
C ALA A 97 -15.65 2.55 4.95
N ASP A 98 -15.29 3.73 5.45
CA ASP A 98 -15.54 5.02 4.79
C ASP A 98 -14.24 5.82 4.79
N PRO A 99 -13.29 5.47 3.91
CA PRO A 99 -11.98 6.11 3.87
C PRO A 99 -12.05 7.58 3.48
N ASP A 100 -13.09 8.01 2.76
CA ASP A 100 -13.30 9.40 2.34
C ASP A 100 -13.66 10.30 3.51
N PHE A 101 -14.46 9.81 4.46
CA PHE A 101 -14.77 10.55 5.68
C PHE A 101 -13.51 10.95 6.47
N PHE A 102 -12.50 10.06 6.49
CA PHE A 102 -11.23 10.29 7.18
C PHE A 102 -10.13 10.89 6.30
N ASP A 103 -10.42 11.18 5.02
CA ASP A 103 -9.42 11.61 4.03
C ASP A 103 -8.21 10.65 3.98
N SER A 104 -8.48 9.33 4.06
CA SER A 104 -7.46 8.30 4.29
C SER A 104 -6.42 8.21 3.18
N ASN A 105 -6.79 8.63 1.98
CA ASN A 105 -5.91 8.66 0.80
C ASN A 105 -5.41 10.07 0.44
N GLY A 106 -5.86 11.11 1.15
CA GLY A 106 -5.53 12.48 0.79
C GLY A 106 -5.83 12.77 -0.69
N PRO A 107 -4.88 13.35 -1.45
CA PRO A 107 -5.10 13.68 -2.86
C PRO A 107 -5.01 12.46 -3.81
N LEU A 108 -4.74 11.26 -3.31
CA LEU A 108 -4.48 10.09 -4.14
C LEU A 108 -5.79 9.44 -4.61
N ARG A 109 -5.84 9.04 -5.88
CA ARG A 109 -7.02 8.41 -6.47
C ARG A 109 -7.02 6.89 -6.29
N GLY A 110 -8.21 6.31 -6.14
CA GLY A 110 -8.43 4.86 -6.05
C GLY A 110 -8.28 4.32 -4.62
N TYR A 111 -8.70 3.08 -4.43
CA TYR A 111 -8.72 2.36 -3.14
C TYR A 111 -8.02 1.01 -3.29
N LYS A 112 -8.06 0.17 -2.27
CA LYS A 112 -7.65 -1.22 -2.33
C LYS A 112 -8.15 -1.91 -3.61
N ARG A 113 -7.24 -2.63 -4.28
CA ARG A 113 -7.38 -3.28 -5.61
C ARG A 113 -7.26 -2.34 -6.81
N ASP A 114 -7.30 -1.01 -6.65
CA ASP A 114 -6.95 -0.08 -7.72
C ASP A 114 -5.44 -0.01 -7.94
N LEU A 115 -5.05 0.36 -9.17
CA LEU A 115 -3.65 0.58 -9.53
C LEU A 115 -3.31 2.08 -9.70
N TYR A 116 -4.27 2.96 -9.43
CA TYR A 116 -4.02 4.37 -9.13
C TYR A 116 -3.23 4.50 -7.81
N GLU A 117 -2.57 5.63 -7.56
CA GLU A 117 -1.67 5.85 -6.42
C GLU A 117 -2.36 5.54 -5.10
N GLY A 118 -3.65 5.86 -4.94
CA GLY A 118 -4.41 5.59 -3.71
C GLY A 118 -4.67 4.10 -3.43
N GLY A 119 -4.41 3.21 -4.39
CA GLY A 119 -4.47 1.76 -4.18
C GLY A 119 -3.11 1.11 -3.87
N ILE A 120 -2.00 1.72 -4.32
CA ILE A 120 -0.66 1.10 -4.28
C ILE A 120 0.41 1.91 -3.53
N ARG A 121 0.18 3.21 -3.27
CA ARG A 121 1.09 4.06 -2.50
C ARG A 121 0.67 4.06 -1.04
N VAL A 122 1.58 3.62 -0.18
CA VAL A 122 1.32 3.39 1.25
C VAL A 122 2.25 4.22 2.13
N PRO A 123 1.82 4.61 3.35
CA PRO A 123 2.71 5.24 4.31
C PRO A 123 3.86 4.29 4.64
N THR A 124 5.09 4.78 4.73
CA THR A 124 6.25 3.99 5.18
C THR A 124 7.14 4.83 6.09
N ILE A 125 7.43 4.31 7.28
CA ILE A 125 8.32 4.92 8.26
C ILE A 125 9.39 3.90 8.62
N ALA A 126 10.65 4.32 8.59
CA ALA A 126 11.78 3.53 9.09
C ALA A 126 12.41 4.21 10.30
N TYR A 127 12.65 3.43 11.36
CA TYR A 127 13.19 3.88 12.62
C TYR A 127 14.37 3.00 13.04
N TRP A 128 15.54 3.61 13.20
CA TRP A 128 16.74 2.96 13.70
C TRP A 128 17.66 3.99 14.39
N PRO A 129 17.57 4.12 15.73
CA PRO A 129 18.36 5.06 16.50
C PRO A 129 19.87 4.94 16.23
N GLY A 130 20.54 6.08 16.02
CA GLY A 130 21.98 6.12 15.76
C GLY A 130 22.43 5.56 14.41
N ARG A 131 21.48 5.21 13.52
CA ARG A 131 21.76 4.72 12.14
C ARG A 131 20.97 5.48 11.09
N ILE A 132 19.68 5.74 11.33
CA ILE A 132 18.84 6.58 10.46
C ILE A 132 18.74 7.97 11.10
N ALA A 133 19.03 9.02 10.32
CA ALA A 133 18.88 10.40 10.77
C ALA A 133 17.42 10.74 11.10
N ALA A 134 17.16 11.23 12.31
CA ALA A 134 15.82 11.58 12.75
C ALA A 134 15.20 12.74 11.94
N GLY A 135 13.89 12.66 11.71
CA GLY A 135 13.12 13.69 10.99
C GLY A 135 13.41 13.80 9.49
N ARG A 136 14.20 12.88 8.93
CA ARG A 136 14.49 12.84 7.49
C ARG A 136 13.28 12.34 6.71
N GLN A 137 13.11 12.91 5.53
CA GLN A 137 12.17 12.45 4.50
C GLN A 137 12.94 12.02 3.25
N SER A 138 12.34 11.17 2.43
CA SER A 138 12.88 10.74 1.15
C SER A 138 11.76 10.60 0.13
N ASP A 139 11.99 11.15 -1.06
CA ASP A 139 11.12 10.99 -2.23
C ASP A 139 11.56 9.82 -3.12
N HIS A 140 12.46 8.96 -2.63
CA HIS A 140 12.89 7.78 -3.38
C HIS A 140 11.70 6.83 -3.59
N ILE A 141 11.44 6.49 -4.85
CA ILE A 141 10.35 5.58 -5.22
C ILE A 141 10.83 4.15 -4.97
N SER A 142 10.17 3.46 -4.03
CA SER A 142 10.45 2.08 -3.66
C SER A 142 9.21 1.20 -3.78
N ALA A 143 9.41 -0.12 -3.80
CA ALA A 143 8.36 -1.13 -3.79
C ALA A 143 8.62 -2.20 -2.71
N PHE A 144 7.59 -2.98 -2.36
CA PHE A 144 7.69 -4.01 -1.31
C PHE A 144 8.79 -5.05 -1.58
N TRP A 145 9.07 -5.36 -2.85
CA TRP A 145 10.11 -6.30 -3.23
C TRP A 145 11.54 -5.79 -2.99
N ASP A 146 11.72 -4.49 -2.68
CA ASP A 146 13.00 -3.90 -2.27
C ASP A 146 13.41 -4.31 -0.85
N TYR A 147 12.48 -4.77 -0.02
CA TYR A 147 12.77 -5.18 1.36
C TYR A 147 13.66 -6.41 1.40
N PHE A 148 13.48 -7.36 0.48
CA PHE A 148 14.29 -8.57 0.44
C PHE A 148 15.81 -8.28 0.27
N PRO A 149 16.27 -7.58 -0.78
CA PRO A 149 17.68 -7.24 -0.92
C PRO A 149 18.18 -6.29 0.18
N THR A 150 17.31 -5.42 0.71
CA THR A 150 17.65 -4.55 1.86
C THR A 150 17.97 -5.37 3.11
N PHE A 151 17.12 -6.33 3.47
CA PHE A 151 17.32 -7.17 4.65
C PHE A 151 18.46 -8.17 4.46
N ALA A 152 18.63 -8.73 3.27
CA ALA A 152 19.77 -9.58 2.96
C ALA A 152 21.09 -8.82 3.14
N ALA A 153 21.18 -7.60 2.64
CA ALA A 153 22.36 -6.74 2.84
C ALA A 153 22.62 -6.45 4.32
N LEU A 154 21.58 -6.10 5.09
CA LEU A 154 21.68 -5.85 6.53
C LEU A 154 22.13 -7.07 7.33
N ALA A 155 21.68 -8.26 6.93
CA ALA A 155 22.06 -9.52 7.56
C ALA A 155 23.46 -10.01 7.14
N GLY A 156 24.12 -9.34 6.19
CA GLY A 156 25.35 -9.84 5.58
C GLY A 156 25.16 -11.14 4.78
N ALA A 157 23.92 -11.40 4.35
CA ALA A 157 23.57 -12.58 3.57
C ALA A 157 23.80 -12.32 2.07
N PRO A 158 24.09 -13.37 1.27
CA PRO A 158 24.21 -13.23 -0.17
C PRO A 158 22.86 -12.82 -0.77
N VAL A 159 22.89 -11.81 -1.65
CA VAL A 159 21.72 -11.39 -2.45
C VAL A 159 21.71 -12.23 -3.74
N PRO A 160 20.66 -13.02 -4.00
CA PRO A 160 20.48 -13.73 -5.26
C PRO A 160 20.47 -12.79 -6.46
N ALA A 161 20.91 -13.29 -7.61
CA ALA A 161 20.75 -12.58 -8.88
C ALA A 161 19.31 -12.68 -9.40
N GLY A 162 18.91 -11.76 -10.27
CA GLY A 162 17.59 -11.79 -10.92
C GLY A 162 16.43 -11.39 -10.02
N LEU A 163 16.69 -10.56 -9.00
CA LEU A 163 15.65 -9.90 -8.22
C LEU A 163 15.18 -8.64 -8.94
N ASP A 164 13.90 -8.33 -8.82
CA ASP A 164 13.34 -7.03 -9.26
C ASP A 164 13.63 -5.92 -8.24
N GLY A 165 13.93 -6.29 -6.99
CA GLY A 165 14.19 -5.34 -5.90
C GLY A 165 15.60 -4.80 -5.89
N ILE A 166 15.72 -3.54 -5.45
CA ILE A 166 16.98 -2.88 -5.15
C ILE A 166 17.05 -2.54 -3.66
N SER A 167 18.25 -2.57 -3.08
CA SER A 167 18.39 -2.26 -1.65
C SER A 167 18.10 -0.78 -1.37
N LEU A 168 17.30 -0.51 -0.33
CA LEU A 168 17.01 0.83 0.19
C LEU A 168 18.05 1.28 1.22
N LEU A 169 19.06 0.45 1.49
CA LEU A 169 20.03 0.72 2.55
C LEU A 169 20.78 2.07 2.39
N PRO A 170 21.20 2.48 1.18
CA PRO A 170 21.80 3.81 0.98
C PRO A 170 20.84 4.94 1.37
N THR A 171 19.56 4.82 1.01
CA THR A 171 18.53 5.78 1.42
C THR A 171 18.31 5.75 2.91
N LEU A 172 18.22 4.59 3.56
CA LEU A 172 17.99 4.51 5.00
C LEU A 172 19.14 5.16 5.79
N LEU A 173 20.39 4.81 5.47
CA LEU A 173 21.57 5.29 6.19
C LEU A 173 22.02 6.69 5.75
N GLY A 174 21.62 7.15 4.56
CA GLY A 174 22.14 8.38 3.97
C GLY A 174 23.59 8.25 3.52
N GLU A 175 24.03 7.04 3.17
CA GLU A 175 25.40 6.70 2.82
C GLU A 175 25.45 6.04 1.43
N GLY A 176 26.35 6.50 0.56
CA GLY A 176 26.50 5.97 -0.80
C GLY A 176 25.45 6.50 -1.77
N GLU A 177 25.33 5.82 -2.92
CA GLU A 177 24.42 6.19 -4.00
C GLU A 177 23.20 5.25 -4.00
N GLN A 178 21.99 5.83 -3.93
CA GLN A 178 20.75 5.06 -4.04
C GLN A 178 20.47 4.71 -5.50
N GLY A 179 20.42 3.41 -5.79
CA GLY A 179 19.98 2.91 -7.09
C GLY A 179 18.54 3.33 -7.41
N GLN A 180 18.20 3.45 -8.69
CA GLN A 180 16.84 3.76 -9.14
C GLN A 180 16.30 2.57 -9.94
N HIS A 181 15.01 2.28 -9.75
CA HIS A 181 14.29 1.35 -10.60
C HIS A 181 14.22 1.91 -12.02
N THR A 182 14.45 1.05 -13.03
CA THR A 182 14.20 1.42 -14.43
C THR A 182 12.72 1.70 -14.66
N HIS A 183 11.87 0.88 -14.01
CA HIS A 183 10.42 1.02 -13.91
C HIS A 183 9.91 0.08 -12.81
N LEU A 184 8.67 0.31 -12.38
CA LEU A 184 7.92 -0.56 -11.48
C LEU A 184 6.64 -1.02 -12.18
N TYR A 185 6.20 -2.24 -11.90
CA TYR A 185 5.04 -2.87 -12.55
C TYR A 185 4.07 -3.46 -11.53
N TRP A 186 2.78 -3.34 -11.80
CA TRP A 186 1.70 -3.92 -11.01
C TRP A 186 0.65 -4.55 -11.91
N GLU A 187 0.07 -5.67 -11.47
CA GLU A 187 -0.99 -6.38 -12.16
C GLU A 187 -1.97 -6.97 -11.16
N PHE A 188 -3.27 -6.82 -11.43
CA PHE A 188 -4.36 -7.35 -10.62
C PHE A 188 -5.37 -8.03 -11.53
N HIS A 189 -5.67 -9.31 -11.29
CA HIS A 189 -6.38 -10.15 -12.27
C HIS A 189 -7.90 -10.18 -12.07
N GLU A 190 -8.43 -9.74 -10.93
CA GLU A 190 -9.88 -9.65 -10.73
C GLU A 190 -10.46 -8.40 -11.43
N LEU A 191 -11.79 -8.29 -11.46
CA LEU A 191 -12.51 -7.10 -11.95
C LEU A 191 -12.12 -6.69 -13.38
N GLY A 192 -12.04 -7.68 -14.29
CA GLY A 192 -11.68 -7.45 -15.69
C GLY A 192 -10.18 -7.29 -15.94
N GLY A 193 -9.35 -7.35 -14.90
CA GLY A 193 -7.90 -7.21 -14.99
C GLY A 193 -7.44 -5.77 -15.04
N ARG A 194 -6.33 -5.48 -14.38
CA ARG A 194 -5.73 -4.15 -14.29
C ARG A 194 -4.22 -4.28 -14.38
N VAL A 195 -3.57 -3.38 -15.10
CA VAL A 195 -2.10 -3.29 -15.17
C VAL A 195 -1.67 -1.84 -15.01
N ALA A 196 -0.52 -1.63 -14.37
CA ALA A 196 0.11 -0.32 -14.26
C ALA A 196 1.63 -0.42 -14.33
N VAL A 197 2.26 0.61 -14.88
CA VAL A 197 3.71 0.78 -14.89
C VAL A 197 4.05 2.20 -14.49
N ARG A 198 5.13 2.35 -13.73
CA ARG A 198 5.71 3.65 -13.40
C ARG A 198 7.17 3.70 -13.84
N LYS A 199 7.53 4.70 -14.64
CA LYS A 199 8.90 4.98 -15.05
C LYS A 199 9.24 6.43 -14.72
N GLY A 200 10.05 6.61 -13.67
CA GLY A 200 10.34 7.94 -13.13
C GLY A 200 9.06 8.70 -12.77
N PRO A 201 8.80 9.88 -13.36
CA PRO A 201 7.62 10.69 -13.06
C PRO A 201 6.35 10.24 -13.79
N TRP A 202 6.48 9.38 -14.80
CA TRP A 202 5.38 8.94 -15.65
C TRP A 202 4.77 7.66 -15.12
N LYS A 203 3.44 7.60 -15.17
CA LYS A 203 2.69 6.40 -14.83
C LYS A 203 1.62 6.14 -15.88
N ALA A 204 1.54 4.90 -16.34
CA ALA A 204 0.47 4.43 -17.19
C ALA A 204 -0.35 3.38 -16.45
N VAL A 205 -1.66 3.42 -16.61
CA VAL A 205 -2.59 2.50 -15.96
C VAL A 205 -3.70 2.11 -16.92
N LYS A 206 -4.11 0.85 -16.86
CA LYS A 206 -5.14 0.28 -17.72
C LYS A 206 -6.06 -0.64 -16.94
N TYR A 207 -7.35 -0.38 -17.06
CA TYR A 207 -8.43 -1.17 -16.50
C TYR A 207 -9.06 -2.03 -17.59
N ASP A 208 -9.80 -3.07 -17.17
CA ASP A 208 -10.39 -4.06 -18.06
C ASP A 208 -9.36 -4.72 -18.99
N TYR A 209 -8.11 -4.88 -18.54
CA TYR A 209 -6.99 -5.37 -19.36
C TYR A 209 -7.24 -6.77 -19.94
N LEU A 210 -7.94 -7.64 -19.21
CA LEU A 210 -8.28 -8.99 -19.67
C LEU A 210 -9.51 -9.01 -20.60
N VAL A 211 -10.33 -7.95 -20.60
CA VAL A 211 -11.55 -7.83 -21.41
C VAL A 211 -11.28 -7.02 -22.70
N ALA A 212 -10.50 -5.95 -22.59
CA ALA A 212 -10.14 -5.02 -23.66
C ALA A 212 -8.61 -4.80 -23.70
N PRO A 213 -7.81 -5.85 -24.03
CA PRO A 213 -6.35 -5.78 -24.03
C PRO A 213 -5.77 -4.80 -25.05
N ASP A 214 -6.57 -4.29 -25.99
CA ASP A 214 -6.16 -3.29 -26.98
C ASP A 214 -6.60 -1.85 -26.64
N ALA A 215 -7.37 -1.63 -25.57
CA ALA A 215 -7.73 -0.28 -25.15
C ALA A 215 -6.47 0.52 -24.76
N PRO A 216 -6.32 1.80 -25.15
CA PRO A 216 -5.14 2.57 -24.78
C PRO A 216 -5.05 2.73 -23.26
N ALA A 217 -3.84 2.71 -22.72
CA ALA A 217 -3.64 3.06 -21.32
C ALA A 217 -3.92 4.56 -21.06
N GLU A 218 -4.33 4.88 -19.84
CA GLU A 218 -4.28 6.26 -19.34
C GLU A 218 -2.84 6.60 -18.98
N LEU A 219 -2.42 7.86 -19.18
CA LEU A 219 -1.08 8.33 -18.86
C LEU A 219 -1.13 9.55 -17.94
N TYR A 220 -0.32 9.55 -16.89
CA TYR A 220 -0.25 10.63 -15.89
C TYR A 220 1.20 11.06 -15.63
N PHE A 221 1.40 12.36 -15.44
CA PHE A 221 2.65 12.95 -14.96
C PHE A 221 2.52 13.30 -13.48
N LEU A 222 3.01 12.41 -12.61
CA LEU A 222 2.74 12.45 -11.18
C LEU A 222 3.27 13.67 -10.42
N PRO A 223 4.38 14.34 -10.80
CA PRO A 223 4.84 15.54 -10.11
C PRO A 223 3.81 16.67 -10.07
N ASP A 224 3.00 16.80 -11.14
CA ASP A 224 2.00 17.86 -11.26
C ASP A 224 0.56 17.35 -11.03
N ASP A 225 0.34 16.03 -11.09
CA ASP A 225 -0.96 15.38 -10.96
C ASP A 225 -0.87 14.09 -10.13
N ILE A 226 -0.57 14.25 -8.83
CA ILE A 226 -0.46 13.11 -7.88
C ILE A 226 -1.79 12.36 -7.70
N GLY A 227 -2.92 13.00 -8.02
CA GLY A 227 -4.26 12.43 -7.95
C GLY A 227 -4.73 11.77 -9.24
N GLU A 228 -3.89 11.74 -10.29
CA GLU A 228 -4.20 11.06 -11.56
C GLU A 228 -5.56 11.49 -12.12
N THR A 229 -5.76 12.80 -12.20
CA THR A 229 -7.02 13.44 -12.62
C THR A 229 -7.00 13.94 -14.05
N ASN A 230 -5.82 14.10 -14.64
CA ASN A 230 -5.62 14.64 -15.98
C ASN A 230 -4.86 13.61 -16.84
N ASN A 231 -5.60 12.79 -17.58
CA ASN A 231 -5.01 11.86 -18.54
C ASN A 231 -4.36 12.63 -19.69
N VAL A 232 -3.04 12.54 -19.79
CA VAL A 232 -2.22 13.26 -20.77
C VAL A 232 -1.72 12.40 -21.95
N ALA A 233 -2.33 11.24 -22.17
CA ALA A 233 -1.97 10.28 -23.21
C ALA A 233 -1.89 10.91 -24.62
N ASP A 234 -2.92 11.70 -25.00
CA ASP A 234 -3.00 12.32 -26.32
C ASP A 234 -1.93 13.39 -26.56
N GLN A 235 -1.39 13.99 -25.49
CA GLN A 235 -0.35 15.02 -25.58
C GLN A 235 1.07 14.44 -25.58
N HIS A 236 1.24 13.20 -25.13
CA HIS A 236 2.54 12.52 -25.02
C HIS A 236 2.52 11.10 -25.62
N PRO A 237 2.18 10.95 -26.92
CA PRO A 237 2.01 9.65 -27.55
C PRO A 237 3.29 8.80 -27.55
N GLU A 238 4.46 9.42 -27.60
CA GLU A 238 5.75 8.72 -27.52
C GLU A 238 6.01 8.12 -26.14
N VAL A 239 5.62 8.82 -25.06
CA VAL A 239 5.75 8.33 -23.68
C VAL A 239 4.75 7.21 -23.44
N LEU A 240 3.50 7.38 -23.90
CA LEU A 240 2.49 6.33 -23.82
C LEU A 240 2.97 5.05 -24.52
N ALA A 241 3.48 5.15 -25.75
CA ALA A 241 3.96 4.00 -26.50
C ALA A 241 5.11 3.26 -25.80
N GLU A 242 6.02 4.00 -25.15
CA GLU A 242 7.09 3.42 -24.33
C GLU A 242 6.52 2.64 -23.13
N LEU A 243 5.62 3.26 -22.36
CA LEU A 243 5.06 2.64 -21.17
C LEU A 243 4.15 1.45 -21.51
N GLU A 244 3.40 1.49 -22.63
CA GLU A 244 2.66 0.34 -23.15
C GLU A 244 3.59 -0.81 -23.58
N GLY A 245 4.79 -0.50 -24.09
CA GLY A 245 5.86 -1.48 -24.28
C GLY A 245 6.24 -2.16 -22.97
N LEU A 246 6.52 -1.37 -21.94
CA LEU A 246 6.89 -1.88 -20.62
C LEU A 246 5.78 -2.72 -19.98
N LEU A 247 4.51 -2.34 -20.11
CA LEU A 247 3.37 -3.13 -19.62
C LEU A 247 3.35 -4.55 -20.21
N ARG A 248 3.70 -4.70 -21.50
CA ARG A 248 3.77 -6.01 -22.16
C ARG A 248 5.00 -6.81 -21.77
N GLU A 249 6.13 -6.14 -21.57
CA GLU A 249 7.44 -6.79 -21.36
C GLU A 249 7.72 -7.13 -19.89
N SER A 250 7.03 -6.48 -18.94
CA SER A 250 7.28 -6.64 -17.49
C SER A 250 6.55 -7.83 -16.87
N ARG A 251 5.85 -8.63 -17.66
CA ARG A 251 5.08 -9.79 -17.21
C ARG A 251 5.50 -11.05 -17.95
N THR A 252 5.39 -12.18 -17.28
CA THR A 252 5.52 -13.50 -17.89
C THR A 252 4.33 -14.34 -17.47
N GLU A 253 3.64 -14.92 -18.45
CA GLU A 253 2.51 -15.81 -18.17
C GLU A 253 2.95 -17.01 -17.34
N SER A 254 2.19 -17.31 -16.29
CA SER A 254 2.46 -18.47 -15.46
C SER A 254 1.96 -19.74 -16.15
N ALA A 255 2.87 -20.70 -16.36
CA ALA A 255 2.51 -22.01 -16.89
C ALA A 255 1.65 -22.84 -15.90
N VAL A 256 1.65 -22.46 -14.61
CA VAL A 256 1.00 -23.19 -13.52
C VAL A 256 -0.32 -22.54 -13.10
N PHE A 257 -0.33 -21.21 -12.97
CA PHE A 257 -1.49 -20.46 -12.53
C PHE A 257 -2.06 -19.68 -13.71
N ARG A 258 -3.23 -20.10 -14.18
CA ARG A 258 -4.00 -19.36 -15.17
C ARG A 258 -5.20 -18.75 -14.45
N PHE A 259 -5.35 -17.44 -14.61
CA PHE A 259 -6.58 -16.77 -14.19
C PHE A 259 -7.60 -17.00 -15.31
N GLU A 260 -8.50 -17.97 -15.09
CA GLU A 260 -9.66 -18.25 -15.94
C GLU A 260 -10.89 -17.46 -15.49
#